data_AF-A0A0C3Q2X4-F1
#
_entry.id   AF-A0A0C3Q2X4-F1
#
_cell.length_a   1.000
_cell.length_b   1.000
_cell.length_c   1.000
_cell.angle_alpha   90.00
_cell.angle_beta   90.00
_cell.angle_gamma   90.00
#
_symmetry.space_group_name_H-M   'P 1'
#
loop_
_entity.id
_entity.type
_entity.pdbx_description
1 polymer ?
#
loop_
_entity_poly.entity_id
_entity_poly.type
_entity_poly.pdbx_seq_one_letter_code
_entity_poly.pdbx_strand_id
1 'polypeptide(L)'
;MFNKSLEIQQNLLASYEPTVQVSAIEDLIAQEAPLQLVLRLLCLASLTNGGIKAKTLENIKREILQTYGYSYLPLLLALTTLSLLLPNPLPKSLTNQLSASEARRSSSLKPPAVPPAFGPIRKAFRILSDTPEATPTDVSYVYSGYAPLSIRIVQAVAMKGLVLANLPLSDGSSRSGPLLEAGAGAKKEAKVESVACHPINGWKGFEEVVKLLPGGVVDQVQVNGEGHQRGTTQANPTTTTVVFFLGGCTYTEVSALRWMTQHCKGRRFLIGSTSMISGGLLIETLNPLAPTLNLTVSNLV
;
A
#
# COMPACT_ATOMS: atom_id res chain seq x y z
N MET A 1 25.04 0.09 -5.05
CA MET A 1 23.92 0.99 -4.69
C MET A 1 22.57 0.28 -4.69
N PHE A 2 22.15 -0.37 -5.79
CA PHE A 2 20.85 -1.06 -5.88
C PHE A 2 20.61 -2.09 -4.76
N ASN A 3 21.50 -3.08 -4.59
CA ASN A 3 21.34 -4.13 -3.58
C ASN A 3 21.21 -3.57 -2.15
N LYS A 4 22.07 -2.60 -1.77
CA LYS A 4 21.99 -1.92 -0.47
C LYS A 4 20.64 -1.23 -0.27
N SER A 5 20.14 -0.54 -1.31
CA SER A 5 18.82 0.12 -1.23
C SER A 5 17.67 -0.87 -1.14
N LEU A 6 17.77 -2.03 -1.78
CA LEU A 6 16.76 -3.09 -1.74
C LEU A 6 16.73 -3.77 -0.36
N GLU A 7 17.90 -4.08 0.18
CA GLU A 7 18.07 -4.62 1.53
C GLU A 7 17.46 -3.70 2.59
N ILE A 8 17.76 -2.39 2.52
CA ILE A 8 17.16 -1.39 3.42
C ILE A 8 15.63 -1.40 3.30
N GLN A 9 15.08 -1.41 2.07
CA GLN A 9 13.63 -1.45 1.86
C GLN A 9 12.98 -2.69 2.50
N GLN A 10 13.55 -3.87 2.25
CA GLN A 10 13.04 -5.14 2.79
C GLN A 10 13.11 -5.16 4.32
N ASN A 11 14.22 -4.73 4.91
CA ASN A 11 14.41 -4.68 6.36
C ASN A 11 13.44 -3.71 7.03
N LEU A 12 13.23 -2.51 6.47
CA LEU A 12 12.27 -1.54 6.98
C LEU A 12 10.84 -2.08 6.96
N LEU A 13 10.44 -2.70 5.84
CA LEU A 13 9.13 -3.34 5.72
C LEU A 13 8.96 -4.50 6.71
N ALA A 14 10.01 -5.31 6.92
CA ALA A 14 10.02 -6.38 7.92
C ALA A 14 10.04 -5.86 9.37
N SER A 15 10.23 -4.55 9.57
CA SER A 15 10.48 -3.91 10.87
C SER A 15 11.75 -4.44 11.55
N TYR A 16 12.75 -4.83 10.76
CA TYR A 16 14.03 -5.37 11.21
C TYR A 16 15.06 -4.25 11.42
N GLU A 17 15.51 -4.09 12.66
CA GLU A 17 16.56 -3.14 13.08
C GLU A 17 16.45 -1.74 12.43
N PRO A 18 15.33 -1.02 12.61
CA PRO A 18 15.07 0.24 11.90
C PRO A 18 16.09 1.34 12.19
N THR A 19 16.69 1.34 13.38
CA THR A 19 17.75 2.31 13.72
C THR A 19 19.00 2.07 12.87
N VAL A 20 19.36 0.81 12.63
CA VAL A 20 20.49 0.43 11.77
C VAL A 20 20.18 0.79 10.32
N GLN A 21 18.95 0.56 9.86
CA GLN A 21 18.54 0.94 8.51
C GLN A 21 18.60 2.46 8.28
N VAL A 22 18.21 3.27 9.26
CA VAL A 22 18.33 4.73 9.19
C VAL A 22 19.79 5.17 9.14
N SER A 23 20.67 4.57 9.94
CA SER A 23 22.12 4.84 9.87
C SER A 23 22.71 4.44 8.52
N ALA A 24 22.27 3.33 7.92
CA ALA A 24 22.69 2.94 6.58
C ALA A 24 22.22 3.92 5.48
N ILE A 25 21.14 4.67 5.71
CA ILE A 25 20.68 5.76 4.84
C ILE A 25 21.56 7.01 5.03
N GLU A 26 22.00 7.32 6.25
CA GLU A 26 22.98 8.39 6.52
C GLU A 26 24.29 8.14 5.74
N ASP A 27 24.80 6.90 5.72
CA ASP A 27 25.94 6.54 4.88
C ASP A 27 25.72 6.83 3.39
N LEU A 28 24.49 6.66 2.89
CA LEU A 28 24.16 6.95 1.50
C LEU A 28 24.18 8.46 1.21
N ILE A 29 23.84 9.29 2.21
CA ILE A 29 23.99 10.75 2.11
C ILE A 29 25.47 11.13 2.06
N ALA A 30 26.30 10.54 2.93
CA ALA A 30 27.74 10.77 2.93
C ALA A 30 28.43 10.32 1.63
N GLN A 31 27.86 9.31 0.95
CA GLN A 31 28.31 8.83 -0.37
C GLN A 31 27.71 9.61 -1.54
N GLU A 32 26.97 10.69 -1.29
CA GLU A 32 26.30 11.51 -2.31
C GLU A 32 25.40 10.67 -3.24
N ALA A 33 24.72 9.65 -2.69
CA ALA A 33 23.77 8.85 -3.46
C ALA A 33 22.63 9.73 -4.03
N PRO A 34 21.93 9.34 -5.10
CA PRO A 34 20.85 10.13 -5.66
C PRO A 34 19.81 10.54 -4.62
N LEU A 35 19.56 11.84 -4.46
CA LEU A 35 18.67 12.40 -3.44
C LEU A 35 17.27 11.75 -3.47
N GLN A 36 16.75 11.47 -4.66
CA GLN A 36 15.49 10.77 -4.89
C GLN A 36 15.42 9.41 -4.17
N LEU A 37 16.51 8.64 -4.22
CA LEU A 37 16.61 7.35 -3.54
C LEU A 37 16.64 7.54 -2.03
N VAL A 38 17.47 8.46 -1.54
CA VAL A 38 17.59 8.78 -0.11
C VAL A 38 16.25 9.21 0.48
N LEU A 39 15.56 10.17 -0.15
CA LEU A 39 14.27 10.68 0.33
C LEU A 39 13.20 9.58 0.36
N ARG A 40 13.16 8.70 -0.64
CA ARG A 40 12.23 7.57 -0.67
C ARG A 40 12.50 6.58 0.46
N LEU A 41 13.76 6.26 0.75
CA LEU A 41 14.13 5.39 1.88
C LEU A 41 13.79 6.03 3.23
N LEU A 42 14.00 7.34 3.39
CA LEU A 42 13.64 8.06 4.60
C LEU A 42 12.12 8.13 4.81
N CYS A 43 11.36 8.39 3.74
CA CYS A 43 9.90 8.35 3.80
C CYS A 43 9.40 6.94 4.14
N LEU A 44 9.99 5.90 3.55
CA LEU A 44 9.67 4.52 3.88
C LEU A 44 9.94 4.24 5.36
N ALA A 45 11.12 4.59 5.87
CA ALA A 45 11.48 4.40 7.28
C ALA A 45 10.52 5.15 8.22
N SER A 46 10.18 6.40 7.89
CA SER A 46 9.19 7.18 8.63
C SER A 46 7.82 6.51 8.64
N LEU A 47 7.32 6.05 7.48
CA LEU A 47 6.01 5.42 7.35
C LEU A 47 5.93 4.06 8.05
N THR A 48 6.99 3.24 8.01
CA THR A 48 7.00 1.91 8.64
C THR A 48 7.19 1.96 10.15
N ASN A 49 7.77 3.04 10.68
CA ASN A 49 8.16 3.14 12.10
C ASN A 49 7.38 4.20 12.90
N GLY A 50 6.42 4.89 12.27
CA GLY A 50 5.69 5.97 12.93
C GLY A 50 6.55 7.22 13.16
N GLY A 51 7.47 7.48 12.24
CA GLY A 51 8.45 8.56 12.28
C GLY A 51 9.85 8.12 12.70
N ILE A 52 10.82 9.02 12.49
CA ILE A 52 12.23 8.85 12.83
C ILE A 52 12.52 9.63 14.12
N LYS A 53 13.40 9.12 14.98
CA LYS A 53 13.80 9.81 16.23
C LYS A 53 14.11 11.29 15.96
N ALA A 54 13.47 12.21 16.68
CA ALA A 54 13.51 13.64 16.36
C ALA A 54 14.93 14.20 16.19
N LYS A 55 15.86 13.88 17.10
CA LYS A 55 17.27 14.31 17.02
C LYS A 55 17.96 13.78 15.76
N THR A 56 17.74 12.51 15.43
CA THR A 56 18.29 11.87 14.24
C THR A 56 17.73 12.50 12.97
N LEU A 57 16.41 12.74 12.91
CA LEU A 57 15.77 13.34 11.75
C LEU A 57 16.27 14.77 11.49
N GLU A 58 16.43 15.60 12.53
CA GLU A 58 16.98 16.95 12.38
C GLU A 58 18.43 16.94 11.91
N ASN A 59 19.22 15.94 12.34
CA ASN A 59 20.58 15.75 11.83
C ASN A 59 20.58 15.36 10.34
N ILE A 60 19.78 14.35 9.96
CA ILE A 60 19.63 13.90 8.56
C ILE A 60 19.19 15.06 7.66
N LYS A 61 18.22 15.87 8.08
CA LYS A 61 17.77 17.05 7.31
C LYS A 61 18.92 18.04 7.10
N ARG A 62 19.75 18.28 8.12
CA ARG A 62 20.92 19.15 8.01
C ARG A 62 21.94 18.59 7.02
N GLU A 63 22.25 17.29 7.11
CA GLU A 63 23.18 16.62 6.19
C GLU A 63 22.67 16.67 4.74
N ILE A 64 21.38 16.41 4.51
CA ILE A 64 20.78 16.54 3.17
C ILE A 64 20.97 17.97 2.61
N LEU A 65 20.68 19.00 3.40
CA LEU A 65 20.80 20.39 2.94
C LEU A 65 22.26 20.80 2.69
N GLN A 66 23.20 20.25 3.45
CA GLN A 66 24.64 20.50 3.27
C GLN A 66 25.19 19.77 2.04
N THR A 67 24.80 18.51 1.83
CA THR A 67 25.29 17.68 0.71
C THR A 67 24.64 18.06 -0.62
N TYR A 68 23.31 18.19 -0.65
CA TYR A 68 22.56 18.39 -1.90
C TYR A 68 22.14 19.84 -2.15
N GLY A 69 22.26 20.70 -1.15
CA GLY A 69 21.96 22.13 -1.25
C GLY A 69 20.68 22.56 -0.52
N TYR A 70 20.70 23.81 -0.05
CA TYR A 70 19.61 24.40 0.74
C TYR A 70 18.33 24.68 -0.07
N SER A 71 18.41 24.63 -1.39
CA SER A 71 17.25 24.76 -2.29
C SER A 71 16.21 23.66 -2.08
N TYR A 72 16.59 22.52 -1.48
CA TYR A 72 15.69 21.41 -1.16
C TYR A 72 14.94 21.55 0.17
N LEU A 73 15.16 22.63 0.94
CA LEU A 73 14.42 22.87 2.18
C LEU A 73 12.89 22.87 1.98
N PRO A 74 12.31 23.53 0.96
CA PRO A 74 10.87 23.46 0.69
C PRO A 74 10.36 22.04 0.42
N LEU A 75 11.14 21.20 -0.26
CA LEU A 75 10.79 19.79 -0.49
C LEU A 75 10.74 19.01 0.84
N LEU A 76 11.73 19.20 1.72
CA LEU A 76 11.73 18.58 3.05
C LEU A 76 10.53 19.04 3.90
N LEU A 77 10.15 20.32 3.80
CA LEU A 77 8.95 20.85 4.46
C LEU A 77 7.68 20.21 3.89
N ALA A 78 7.55 20.10 2.56
CA ALA A 78 6.42 19.46 1.91
C ALA A 78 6.25 18.00 2.35
N LEU A 79 7.35 17.24 2.45
CA LEU A 79 7.33 15.85 2.93
C LEU A 79 6.86 15.75 4.39
N THR A 80 7.20 16.71 5.25
CA THR A 80 6.67 16.77 6.62
C THR A 80 5.20 17.18 6.63
N THR A 81 4.78 18.17 5.83
CA THR A 81 3.37 18.61 5.74
C THR A 81 2.45 17.52 5.21
N LEU A 82 2.94 16.65 4.33
CA LEU A 82 2.21 15.51 3.79
C LEU A 82 2.30 14.25 4.69
N SER A 83 2.87 14.38 5.88
CA SER A 83 3.04 13.27 6.83
C SER A 83 3.87 12.08 6.29
N LEU A 84 4.75 12.32 5.31
CA LEU A 84 5.63 11.31 4.73
C LEU A 84 6.94 11.18 5.53
N LEU A 85 7.47 12.30 6.00
CA LEU A 85 8.71 12.35 6.79
C LEU A 85 8.47 13.06 8.13
N LEU A 86 8.26 12.27 9.18
CA LEU A 86 7.84 12.75 10.50
C LEU A 86 8.86 12.44 11.60
N PRO A 87 9.00 13.33 12.59
CA PRO A 87 9.72 13.04 13.84
C PRO A 87 8.91 12.13 14.77
N ASN A 88 9.61 11.36 15.60
CA ASN A 88 9.06 10.54 16.68
C ASN A 88 9.81 10.86 18.01
N PRO A 89 9.11 11.28 19.08
CA PRO A 89 7.68 11.58 19.14
C PRO A 89 7.30 12.81 18.31
N LEU A 90 6.03 12.91 17.92
CA LEU A 90 5.51 14.08 17.22
C LEU A 90 5.58 15.33 18.11
N PRO A 91 6.15 16.45 17.63
CA PRO A 91 6.14 17.73 18.33
C PRO A 91 4.72 18.22 18.53
N LYS A 92 4.44 18.84 19.69
CA LYS A 92 3.13 19.41 20.02
C LYS A 92 2.59 20.36 18.95
N SER A 93 3.46 21.13 18.29
CA SER A 93 3.08 22.02 17.18
C SER A 93 2.51 21.24 15.99
N LEU A 94 3.17 20.14 15.60
CA LEU A 94 2.69 19.26 14.54
C LEU A 94 1.45 18.48 14.98
N THR A 95 1.41 18.00 16.24
CA THR A 95 0.21 17.36 16.80
C THR A 95 -0.99 18.31 16.76
N ASN A 96 -0.81 19.58 17.14
CA ASN A 96 -1.86 20.59 17.11
C ASN A 96 -2.26 20.99 15.68
N GLN A 97 -1.34 21.00 14.72
CA GLN A 97 -1.67 21.23 13.32
C GLN A 97 -2.46 20.06 12.73
N LEU A 98 -2.05 18.83 13.04
CA LEU A 98 -2.73 17.61 12.64
C LEU A 98 -4.13 17.54 13.30
N SER A 99 -4.27 17.84 14.59
CA SER A 99 -5.54 17.81 15.31
C SER A 99 -6.44 19.03 15.06
N ALA A 100 -5.92 20.25 14.95
CA ALA A 100 -6.72 21.43 14.57
C ALA A 100 -7.21 21.34 13.12
N SER A 101 -6.52 20.58 12.25
CA SER A 101 -7.03 20.23 10.94
C SER A 101 -8.19 19.22 10.97
N GLU A 102 -8.37 18.47 12.07
CA GLU A 102 -9.54 17.59 12.29
C GLU A 102 -10.82 18.40 12.49
N ALA A 103 -10.74 19.61 13.04
CA ALA A 103 -11.90 20.43 13.39
C ALA A 103 -12.37 21.42 12.31
N ARG A 104 -11.57 21.71 11.26
CA ARG A 104 -11.79 22.90 10.40
C ARG A 104 -12.14 22.65 8.94
N ARG A 105 -12.15 21.42 8.41
CA ARG A 105 -12.49 21.19 6.97
C ARG A 105 -13.31 19.92 6.75
N SER A 106 -14.60 20.11 6.49
CA SER A 106 -15.58 19.09 6.12
C SER A 106 -15.52 18.63 4.65
N SER A 107 -14.43 18.88 3.92
CA SER A 107 -14.34 18.55 2.48
C SER A 107 -13.08 17.73 2.11
N SER A 108 -13.33 16.43 1.90
CA SER A 108 -12.75 15.51 0.89
C SER A 108 -11.25 15.19 0.75
N LEU A 109 -10.28 15.86 1.37
CA LEU A 109 -8.86 15.44 1.26
C LEU A 109 -8.13 15.59 2.60
N LYS A 110 -8.25 14.57 3.45
CA LYS A 110 -7.65 14.48 4.78
C LYS A 110 -6.25 13.83 4.69
N PRO A 111 -5.15 14.47 5.10
CA PRO A 111 -3.94 13.75 5.44
C PRO A 111 -4.11 12.98 6.78
N PRO A 112 -3.39 11.85 7.00
CA PRO A 112 -3.37 11.14 8.27
C PRO A 112 -3.03 12.05 9.44
N ALA A 113 -3.84 12.08 10.50
CA ALA A 113 -3.52 12.77 11.76
C ALA A 113 -2.40 12.08 12.58
N VAL A 114 -2.13 10.80 12.27
CA VAL A 114 -1.06 9.98 12.87
C VAL A 114 -0.54 9.07 11.76
N PRO A 115 0.79 8.84 11.63
CA PRO A 115 1.28 7.82 10.72
C PRO A 115 0.60 6.48 11.06
N PRO A 116 0.09 5.74 10.05
CA PRO A 116 -0.61 4.50 10.28
C PRO A 116 0.25 3.57 11.14
N ALA A 117 -0.37 2.89 12.11
CA ALA A 117 0.33 1.89 12.91
C ALA A 117 0.70 0.71 12.00
N PHE A 118 1.84 0.82 11.33
CA PHE A 118 2.25 -0.08 10.25
C PHE A 118 2.37 -1.52 10.76
N GLY A 119 2.86 -1.74 11.99
CA GLY A 119 2.96 -3.07 12.59
C GLY A 119 1.63 -3.84 12.62
N PRO A 120 0.57 -3.32 13.28
CA PRO A 120 -0.77 -3.90 13.24
C PRO A 120 -1.34 -4.09 11.83
N ILE A 121 -1.22 -3.07 10.96
CA ILE A 121 -1.71 -3.11 9.58
C ILE A 121 -1.00 -4.20 8.77
N ARG A 122 0.32 -4.30 8.89
CA ARG A 122 1.16 -5.34 8.26
C ARG A 122 0.71 -6.74 8.63
N LYS A 123 0.47 -6.98 9.92
CA LYS A 123 0.01 -8.28 10.43
C LYS A 123 -1.40 -8.61 9.95
N ALA A 124 -2.32 -7.66 10.07
CA ALA A 124 -3.73 -7.86 9.75
C ALA A 124 -3.98 -8.08 8.24
N PHE A 125 -3.31 -7.31 7.39
CA PHE A 125 -3.43 -7.43 5.94
C PHE A 125 -2.42 -8.40 5.32
N ARG A 126 -1.53 -9.01 6.12
CA ARG A 126 -0.46 -9.92 5.66
C ARG A 126 0.30 -9.35 4.47
N ILE A 127 0.83 -8.16 4.70
CA ILE A 127 1.53 -7.39 3.67
C ILE A 127 2.84 -8.07 3.26
N LEU A 128 3.44 -8.87 4.15
CA LEU A 128 4.68 -9.59 3.85
C LEU A 128 4.45 -11.09 3.73
N SER A 129 5.14 -11.69 2.78
CA SER A 129 5.25 -13.13 2.55
C SER A 129 6.71 -13.55 2.72
N ASP A 130 6.95 -14.67 3.40
CA ASP A 130 8.30 -15.12 3.75
C ASP A 130 9.00 -15.91 2.63
N THR A 131 8.30 -16.24 1.54
CA THR A 131 8.83 -17.11 0.47
C THR A 131 8.59 -16.54 -0.93
N PRO A 132 9.66 -16.21 -1.69
CA PRO A 132 9.55 -15.96 -3.12
C PRO A 132 9.44 -17.31 -3.85
N GLU A 133 8.22 -17.66 -4.28
CA GLU A 133 7.96 -18.85 -5.08
C GLU A 133 8.12 -18.55 -6.58
N ALA A 134 8.67 -19.50 -7.35
CA ALA A 134 8.84 -19.36 -8.80
C ALA A 134 7.51 -19.17 -9.54
N THR A 135 6.41 -19.68 -8.97
CA THR A 135 5.05 -19.47 -9.42
C THR A 135 4.34 -18.51 -8.48
N PRO A 136 3.78 -17.37 -8.96
CA PRO A 136 3.11 -16.42 -8.08
C PRO A 136 1.81 -17.03 -7.53
N THR A 137 1.76 -17.22 -6.21
CA THR A 137 0.60 -17.75 -5.45
C THR A 137 -0.12 -16.66 -4.66
N ASP A 138 0.44 -15.44 -4.62
CA ASP A 138 -0.12 -14.27 -3.95
C ASP A 138 0.27 -12.99 -4.69
N VAL A 139 -0.48 -11.90 -4.46
CA VAL A 139 -0.19 -10.57 -5.02
C VAL A 139 1.16 -9.99 -4.57
N SER A 140 1.79 -10.54 -3.52
CA SER A 140 3.13 -10.15 -3.07
C SER A 140 4.25 -10.38 -4.09
N TYR A 141 4.00 -11.14 -5.16
CA TYR A 141 4.98 -11.38 -6.24
C TYR A 141 5.48 -10.08 -6.89
N VAL A 142 4.63 -9.04 -6.95
CA VAL A 142 4.95 -7.76 -7.62
C VAL A 142 6.09 -6.99 -6.95
N TYR A 143 6.40 -7.32 -5.70
CA TYR A 143 7.57 -6.82 -4.97
C TYR A 143 8.35 -7.95 -4.28
N SER A 144 8.31 -9.17 -4.84
CA SER A 144 9.09 -10.32 -4.35
C SER A 144 8.92 -10.58 -2.84
N GLY A 145 7.69 -10.51 -2.34
CA GLY A 145 7.38 -10.76 -0.93
C GLY A 145 6.60 -9.63 -0.25
N TYR A 146 6.48 -8.45 -0.87
CA TYR A 146 5.59 -7.38 -0.39
C TYR A 146 4.32 -7.27 -1.24
N ALA A 147 3.16 -7.48 -0.61
CA ALA A 147 1.85 -7.22 -1.19
C ALA A 147 1.47 -5.74 -0.98
N PRO A 148 1.19 -4.97 -2.04
CA PRO A 148 0.77 -3.58 -1.88
C PRO A 148 -0.46 -3.46 -0.97
N LEU A 149 -0.38 -2.60 0.05
CA LEU A 149 -1.46 -2.42 1.03
C LEU A 149 -2.78 -2.06 0.36
N SER A 150 -2.76 -1.18 -0.64
CA SER A 150 -3.92 -0.82 -1.45
C SER A 150 -4.62 -2.04 -2.06
N ILE A 151 -3.85 -3.02 -2.53
CA ILE A 151 -4.38 -4.26 -3.11
C ILE A 151 -4.87 -5.23 -2.03
N ARG A 152 -4.20 -5.31 -0.88
CA ARG A 152 -4.71 -6.07 0.28
C ARG A 152 -6.05 -5.53 0.78
N ILE A 153 -6.25 -4.20 0.75
CA ILE A 153 -7.53 -3.57 1.06
C ILE A 153 -8.60 -4.00 0.05
N VAL A 154 -8.30 -4.03 -1.26
CA VAL A 154 -9.23 -4.56 -2.27
C VAL A 154 -9.55 -6.04 -2.02
N GLN A 155 -8.55 -6.86 -1.69
CA GLN A 155 -8.75 -8.27 -1.34
C GLN A 155 -9.60 -8.44 -0.08
N ALA A 156 -9.45 -7.58 0.93
CA ALA A 156 -10.26 -7.62 2.15
C ALA A 156 -11.76 -7.43 1.86
N VAL A 157 -12.11 -6.68 0.81
CA VAL A 157 -13.50 -6.44 0.41
C VAL A 157 -14.01 -7.47 -0.61
N ALA A 158 -13.16 -7.88 -1.56
CA ALA A 158 -13.59 -8.69 -2.70
C ALA A 158 -13.25 -10.19 -2.59
N MET A 159 -12.25 -10.55 -1.78
CA MET A 159 -11.65 -11.88 -1.69
C MET A 159 -11.22 -12.20 -0.24
N LYS A 160 -12.04 -11.83 0.76
CA LYS A 160 -11.65 -11.81 2.18
C LYS A 160 -11.16 -13.15 2.72
N GLY A 161 -11.67 -14.25 2.17
CA GLY A 161 -11.26 -15.60 2.55
C GLY A 161 -9.76 -15.83 2.37
N LEU A 162 -9.15 -15.27 1.32
CA LEU A 162 -7.70 -15.37 1.08
C LEU A 162 -6.90 -14.64 2.14
N VAL A 163 -7.33 -13.42 2.48
CA VAL A 163 -6.61 -12.59 3.46
C VAL A 163 -6.80 -13.12 4.87
N LEU A 164 -7.96 -13.69 5.23
CA LEU A 164 -8.19 -14.22 6.58
C LEU A 164 -7.65 -15.63 6.78
N ALA A 165 -7.82 -16.55 5.83
CA ALA A 165 -7.54 -17.97 6.02
C ALA A 165 -6.07 -18.37 5.91
N ASN A 166 -5.20 -17.44 5.50
CA ASN A 166 -3.78 -17.69 5.22
C ASN A 166 -3.57 -18.76 4.16
N LEU A 167 -4.55 -18.91 3.29
CA LEU A 167 -4.52 -19.87 2.21
C LEU A 167 -3.77 -19.23 1.05
N PRO A 168 -2.60 -19.77 0.66
CA PRO A 168 -2.08 -19.46 -0.66
C PRO A 168 -3.11 -19.92 -1.69
N LEU A 169 -3.21 -19.22 -2.82
CA LEU A 169 -4.14 -19.59 -3.90
C LEU A 169 -3.79 -20.96 -4.56
N SER A 170 -2.79 -21.67 -4.04
CA SER A 170 -2.34 -22.99 -4.45
C SER A 170 -2.93 -24.16 -3.66
N ASP A 171 -3.57 -23.96 -2.50
CA ASP A 171 -4.04 -25.08 -1.69
C ASP A 171 -5.48 -25.49 -2.04
N GLY A 172 -5.60 -26.52 -2.88
CA GLY A 172 -6.82 -27.09 -3.44
C GLY A 172 -7.72 -27.83 -2.45
N SER A 173 -7.98 -27.26 -1.27
CA SER A 173 -9.01 -27.77 -0.37
C SER A 173 -10.19 -26.81 -0.31
N SER A 174 -11.15 -27.01 -1.22
CA SER A 174 -12.52 -26.56 -1.00
C SER A 174 -13.09 -27.29 0.23
N ARG A 175 -12.79 -26.81 1.43
CA ARG A 175 -13.38 -27.34 2.68
C ARG A 175 -14.62 -26.55 3.06
N SER A 176 -15.74 -26.91 2.44
CA SER A 176 -17.04 -26.80 3.09
C SER A 176 -17.36 -28.14 3.76
N GLY A 177 -16.98 -28.33 5.03
CA GLY A 177 -17.32 -29.52 5.82
C GLY A 177 -16.21 -30.00 6.78
N PRO A 178 -16.56 -30.71 7.88
CA PRO A 178 -15.63 -31.02 8.97
C PRO A 178 -14.62 -32.12 8.59
N LEU A 179 -13.44 -32.05 9.23
CA LEU A 179 -12.26 -32.91 9.09
C LEU A 179 -12.59 -34.40 9.00
N LEU A 180 -11.90 -35.13 8.10
CA LEU A 180 -11.28 -36.44 8.36
C LEU A 180 -10.36 -36.89 7.19
N GLU A 181 -9.24 -37.47 7.61
CA GLU A 181 -8.25 -38.33 6.93
C GLU A 181 -7.32 -37.81 5.82
N ALA A 182 -6.04 -38.12 6.03
CA ALA A 182 -4.89 -37.83 5.19
C ALA A 182 -4.51 -39.05 4.35
N GLY A 183 -4.27 -38.84 3.05
CA GLY A 183 -3.74 -39.83 2.13
C GLY A 183 -2.70 -39.20 1.20
N ALA A 184 -1.58 -39.89 1.02
CA ALA A 184 -0.34 -39.38 0.44
C ALA A 184 -0.28 -39.42 -1.10
N GLY A 185 0.44 -38.44 -1.68
CA GLY A 185 1.35 -38.66 -2.82
C GLY A 185 0.87 -38.30 -4.23
N ALA A 186 1.22 -37.10 -4.71
CA ALA A 186 1.65 -36.82 -6.09
C ALA A 186 2.21 -35.38 -6.18
N LYS A 187 3.45 -35.22 -6.66
CA LYS A 187 4.00 -33.89 -7.04
C LYS A 187 3.29 -33.42 -8.31
N LYS A 188 2.13 -32.77 -8.15
CA LYS A 188 1.52 -31.92 -9.18
C LYS A 188 2.24 -30.57 -9.17
N GLU A 189 2.60 -30.06 -10.35
CA GLU A 189 2.81 -28.63 -10.51
C GLU A 189 1.60 -27.90 -9.93
N ALA A 190 1.83 -27.00 -8.97
CA ALA A 190 0.78 -26.32 -8.24
C ALA A 190 0.00 -25.40 -9.19
N LYS A 191 -1.05 -25.94 -9.81
CA LYS A 191 -2.01 -25.15 -10.58
C LYS A 191 -2.77 -24.29 -9.58
N VAL A 192 -2.49 -22.98 -9.58
CA VAL A 192 -3.19 -22.00 -8.75
C VAL A 192 -4.68 -22.08 -9.11
N GLU A 193 -5.50 -22.60 -8.19
CA GLU A 193 -6.93 -22.75 -8.44
C GLU A 193 -7.63 -21.42 -8.19
N SER A 194 -8.40 -20.99 -9.19
CA SER A 194 -9.19 -19.77 -9.13
C SER A 194 -10.23 -19.85 -7.99
N VAL A 195 -10.27 -18.85 -7.12
CA VAL A 195 -11.19 -18.78 -5.98
C VAL A 195 -12.50 -18.12 -6.35
N ALA A 196 -13.62 -18.69 -5.91
CA ALA A 196 -14.93 -18.08 -6.07
C ALA A 196 -15.06 -16.85 -5.17
N CYS A 197 -15.27 -15.68 -5.79
CA CYS A 197 -15.36 -14.43 -5.07
C CYS A 197 -16.74 -14.27 -4.41
N HIS A 198 -16.74 -13.88 -3.12
CA HIS A 198 -17.96 -13.70 -2.35
C HIS A 198 -18.67 -12.38 -2.72
N PRO A 199 -19.99 -12.26 -2.48
CA PRO A 199 -20.68 -10.97 -2.58
C PRO A 199 -20.00 -9.89 -1.72
N ILE A 200 -19.91 -8.65 -2.21
CA ILE A 200 -19.36 -7.53 -1.44
C ILE A 200 -20.33 -7.20 -0.33
N ASN A 201 -19.89 -7.38 0.91
CA ASN A 201 -20.68 -7.11 2.11
C ASN A 201 -19.85 -6.21 3.05
N GLY A 202 -19.34 -5.10 2.51
CA GLY A 202 -18.56 -4.12 3.26
C GLY A 202 -17.23 -4.63 3.79
N TRP A 203 -16.86 -4.14 4.97
CA TRP A 203 -15.58 -4.38 5.64
C TRP A 203 -15.57 -5.56 6.61
N LYS A 204 -16.52 -6.50 6.46
CA LYS A 204 -16.73 -7.59 7.43
C LYS A 204 -15.47 -8.44 7.64
N GLY A 205 -14.92 -8.41 8.86
CA GLY A 205 -13.68 -9.10 9.27
C GLY A 205 -12.44 -8.20 9.30
N PHE A 206 -12.54 -6.94 8.89
CA PHE A 206 -11.45 -5.96 8.85
C PHE A 206 -11.82 -4.63 9.53
N GLU A 207 -12.98 -4.54 10.18
CA GLU A 207 -13.57 -3.31 10.69
C GLU A 207 -12.63 -2.53 11.62
N GLU A 208 -11.94 -3.23 12.54
CA GLU A 208 -11.01 -2.59 13.48
C GLU A 208 -9.71 -2.13 12.81
N VAL A 209 -9.23 -2.88 11.83
CA VAL A 209 -7.94 -2.62 11.18
C VAL A 209 -8.07 -1.43 10.22
N VAL A 210 -9.21 -1.31 9.53
CA VAL A 210 -9.45 -0.20 8.60
C VAL A 210 -9.59 1.13 9.36
N LYS A 211 -9.99 1.12 10.64
CA LYS A 211 -9.95 2.33 11.51
C LYS A 211 -8.53 2.84 11.77
N LEU A 212 -7.50 2.00 11.62
CA LEU A 212 -6.09 2.41 11.73
C LEU A 212 -5.56 3.08 10.46
N LEU A 213 -6.30 2.98 9.35
CA LEU A 213 -5.94 3.63 8.10
C LEU A 213 -6.34 5.11 8.15
N PRO A 214 -5.57 5.97 7.47
CA PRO A 214 -5.91 7.38 7.38
C PRO A 214 -7.20 7.61 6.59
N GLY A 215 -7.97 8.59 7.05
CA GLY A 215 -9.20 9.03 6.38
C GLY A 215 -10.46 8.43 6.97
N GLY A 216 -11.60 8.71 6.32
CA GLY A 216 -12.88 8.12 6.68
C GLY A 216 -13.13 6.83 5.93
N VAL A 217 -13.71 5.84 6.60
CA VAL A 217 -14.17 4.59 5.97
C VAL A 217 -15.64 4.73 5.64
N VAL A 218 -16.00 4.50 4.38
CA VAL A 218 -17.38 4.61 3.91
C VAL A 218 -17.80 3.27 3.31
N ASP A 219 -19.00 2.84 3.65
CA ASP A 219 -19.70 1.70 3.04
C ASP A 219 -21.16 2.13 2.83
N GLN A 220 -21.55 2.33 1.58
CA GLN A 220 -22.87 2.82 1.21
C GLN A 220 -23.51 1.90 0.19
N VAL A 221 -24.71 1.42 0.52
CA VAL A 221 -25.55 0.64 -0.39
C VAL A 221 -26.52 1.61 -1.06
N GLN A 222 -26.39 1.73 -2.39
CA GLN A 222 -27.35 2.49 -3.19
C GLN A 222 -28.55 1.59 -3.50
N VAL A 223 -29.73 2.03 -3.09
CA VAL A 223 -31.00 1.37 -3.43
C VAL A 223 -31.58 2.12 -4.62
N ASN A 224 -31.75 1.44 -5.75
CA ASN A 224 -32.43 2.03 -6.90
C ASN A 224 -33.91 2.21 -6.56
N GLY A 225 -34.43 3.43 -6.76
CA GLY A 225 -35.78 3.83 -6.37
C GLY A 225 -36.93 3.17 -7.13
N GLU A 226 -36.69 2.29 -8.10
CA GLU A 226 -37.75 1.62 -8.87
C GLU A 226 -37.38 0.17 -9.16
N GLY A 227 -38.31 -0.73 -8.81
CA GLY A 227 -38.15 -2.18 -8.81
C GLY A 227 -37.91 -2.75 -10.22
N HIS A 228 -36.64 -2.86 -10.62
CA HIS A 228 -36.27 -3.87 -11.59
C HIS A 228 -36.34 -5.24 -10.91
N GLN A 229 -37.48 -5.93 -11.07
CA GLN A 229 -37.58 -7.35 -10.79
C GLN A 229 -36.47 -8.04 -11.60
N ARG A 230 -35.42 -8.50 -10.92
CA ARG A 230 -34.42 -9.39 -11.49
C ARG A 230 -35.15 -10.65 -11.94
N GLY A 231 -35.42 -10.73 -13.25
CA GLY A 231 -35.93 -11.95 -13.88
C GLY A 231 -35.06 -13.13 -13.45
N THR A 232 -35.70 -14.15 -12.92
CA THR A 232 -35.07 -15.42 -12.54
C THR A 232 -34.57 -16.12 -13.81
N THR A 233 -33.25 -16.07 -14.07
CA THR A 233 -32.46 -17.13 -14.74
C THR A 233 -31.00 -16.70 -14.89
N GLN A 234 -30.17 -17.01 -13.89
CA GLN A 234 -28.77 -17.49 -14.03
C GLN A 234 -28.19 -17.69 -12.63
N ALA A 235 -27.70 -18.89 -12.34
CA ALA A 235 -26.92 -19.14 -11.14
C ALA A 235 -25.62 -18.31 -11.22
N ASN A 236 -25.50 -17.30 -10.34
CA ASN A 236 -24.35 -16.41 -10.14
C ASN A 236 -23.81 -15.70 -11.41
N PRO A 237 -24.44 -14.61 -11.89
CA PRO A 237 -23.87 -13.79 -12.96
C PRO A 237 -22.52 -13.20 -12.52
N THR A 238 -21.54 -13.20 -13.44
CA THR A 238 -20.24 -12.57 -13.19
C THR A 238 -20.43 -11.06 -12.98
N THR A 239 -19.94 -10.54 -11.86
CA THR A 239 -20.03 -9.11 -11.52
C THR A 239 -18.80 -8.34 -11.97
N THR A 240 -18.92 -7.03 -12.20
CA THR A 240 -17.75 -6.16 -12.43
C THR A 240 -17.61 -5.20 -11.25
N THR A 241 -16.43 -5.18 -10.62
CA THR A 241 -16.08 -4.27 -9.54
C THR A 241 -15.12 -3.22 -10.08
N VAL A 242 -15.49 -1.95 -9.91
CA VAL A 242 -14.63 -0.82 -10.25
C VAL A 242 -13.75 -0.51 -9.04
N VAL A 243 -12.43 -0.50 -9.24
CA VAL A 243 -11.45 -0.06 -8.25
C VAL A 243 -10.89 1.26 -8.74
N PHE A 244 -11.17 2.35 -8.03
CA PHE A 244 -10.75 3.70 -8.43
C PHE A 244 -9.68 4.24 -7.46
N PHE A 245 -8.48 4.50 -7.98
CA PHE A 245 -7.38 5.11 -7.24
C PHE A 245 -7.42 6.63 -7.37
N LEU A 246 -7.63 7.33 -6.24
CA LEU A 246 -7.57 8.78 -6.17
C LEU A 246 -6.18 9.22 -5.71
N GLY A 247 -5.44 9.96 -6.55
CA GLY A 247 -4.05 10.35 -6.30
C GLY A 247 -3.01 9.53 -7.08
N GLY A 248 -3.48 8.58 -7.90
CA GLY A 248 -2.66 7.80 -8.82
C GLY A 248 -2.51 6.34 -8.41
N CYS A 249 -2.13 5.49 -9.36
CA CYS A 249 -1.79 4.09 -9.12
C CYS A 249 -0.48 3.71 -9.82
N THR A 250 0.17 2.69 -9.31
CA THR A 250 1.45 2.17 -9.80
C THR A 250 1.23 0.99 -10.76
N TYR A 251 2.21 0.72 -11.62
CA TYR A 251 2.18 -0.46 -12.49
C TYR A 251 2.18 -1.79 -11.72
N THR A 252 2.75 -1.82 -10.51
CA THR A 252 2.74 -3.00 -9.64
C THR A 252 1.34 -3.26 -9.07
N GLU A 253 0.60 -2.21 -8.67
CA GLU A 253 -0.81 -2.33 -8.26
C GLU A 253 -1.70 -2.79 -9.42
N VAL A 254 -1.50 -2.26 -10.63
CA VAL A 254 -2.21 -2.70 -11.84
C VAL A 254 -1.92 -4.17 -12.13
N SER A 255 -0.65 -4.59 -12.04
CA SER A 255 -0.24 -5.99 -12.26
C SER A 255 -0.83 -6.94 -11.22
N ALA A 256 -0.91 -6.50 -9.96
CA ALA A 256 -1.55 -7.28 -8.90
C ALA A 256 -3.06 -7.44 -9.11
N LEU A 257 -3.78 -6.40 -9.54
CA LEU A 257 -5.22 -6.48 -9.87
C LEU A 257 -5.49 -7.35 -11.11
N ARG A 258 -4.62 -7.29 -12.12
CA ARG A 258 -4.69 -8.19 -13.28
C ARG A 258 -4.52 -9.65 -12.85
N TRP A 259 -3.54 -9.91 -12.01
CA TRP A 259 -3.33 -11.24 -11.43
C TRP A 259 -4.53 -11.70 -10.60
N MET A 260 -5.10 -10.84 -9.75
CA MET A 260 -6.33 -11.14 -9.00
C MET A 260 -7.51 -11.49 -9.92
N THR A 261 -7.66 -10.77 -11.04
CA THR A 261 -8.75 -11.00 -12.01
C THR A 261 -8.65 -12.40 -12.64
N GLN A 262 -7.43 -12.88 -12.91
CA GLN A 262 -7.19 -14.22 -13.47
C GLN A 262 -7.52 -15.34 -12.47
N HIS A 263 -7.42 -15.06 -11.17
CA HIS A 263 -7.59 -16.03 -10.10
C HIS A 263 -8.89 -15.86 -9.31
N CYS A 264 -9.81 -15.00 -9.77
CA CYS A 264 -11.12 -14.76 -9.17
C CYS A 264 -12.24 -15.22 -10.10
N LYS A 265 -13.00 -16.24 -9.69
CA LYS A 265 -14.23 -16.67 -10.38
C LYS A 265 -15.42 -15.82 -9.95
N GLY A 266 -16.26 -15.43 -10.91
CA GLY A 266 -17.51 -14.71 -10.66
C GLY A 266 -17.36 -13.20 -10.49
N ARG A 267 -16.15 -12.64 -10.67
CA ARG A 267 -15.93 -11.19 -10.66
C ARG A 267 -14.78 -10.74 -11.55
N ARG A 268 -14.98 -9.63 -12.24
CA ARG A 268 -13.96 -8.90 -13.00
C ARG A 268 -13.63 -7.59 -12.29
N PHE A 269 -12.40 -7.12 -12.42
CA PHE A 269 -11.98 -5.82 -11.90
C PHE A 269 -11.77 -4.83 -13.05
N LEU A 270 -12.40 -3.66 -12.95
CA LEU A 270 -12.12 -2.51 -13.82
C LEU A 270 -11.31 -1.50 -13.00
N ILE A 271 -10.15 -1.11 -13.51
CA ILE A 271 -9.21 -0.22 -12.80
C ILE A 271 -9.42 1.20 -13.33
N GLY A 272 -9.78 2.13 -12.44
CA GLY A 272 -9.77 3.56 -12.68
C GLY A 272 -8.68 4.23 -11.84
N SER A 273 -8.07 5.29 -12.35
CA SER A 273 -7.09 6.08 -11.60
C SER A 273 -7.07 7.52 -12.10
N THR A 274 -6.72 8.46 -11.23
CA THR A 274 -6.48 9.86 -11.63
C THR A 274 -5.22 10.02 -12.49
N SER A 275 -4.20 9.18 -12.26
CA SER A 275 -2.93 9.20 -12.99
C SER A 275 -2.14 7.90 -12.76
N MET A 276 -1.06 7.70 -13.51
CA MET A 276 -0.02 6.72 -13.15
C MET A 276 1.04 7.39 -12.29
N ILE A 277 1.48 6.75 -11.21
CA ILE A 277 2.47 7.29 -10.28
C ILE A 277 3.60 6.30 -9.99
N SER A 278 4.76 6.84 -9.59
CA SER A 278 5.89 6.08 -9.06
C SER A 278 6.51 6.84 -7.88
N GLY A 279 7.34 6.17 -7.08
CA GLY A 279 8.04 6.83 -5.98
C GLY A 279 8.93 7.99 -6.43
N GLY A 280 9.51 7.94 -7.64
CA GLY A 280 10.28 9.04 -8.20
C GLY A 280 9.39 10.22 -8.60
N LEU A 281 8.29 9.94 -9.32
CA LEU A 281 7.34 10.97 -9.76
C LEU A 281 6.70 11.69 -8.57
N LEU A 282 6.41 10.98 -7.47
CA LEU A 282 5.88 11.57 -6.24
C LEU A 282 6.83 12.65 -5.70
N ILE A 283 8.11 12.32 -5.49
CA ILE A 283 9.08 13.26 -4.94
C ILE A 283 9.35 14.41 -5.92
N GLU A 284 9.40 14.12 -7.23
CA GLU A 284 9.55 15.13 -8.27
C GLU A 284 8.38 16.13 -8.29
N THR A 285 7.13 15.66 -8.19
CA THR A 285 5.93 16.51 -8.16
C THR A 285 5.90 17.41 -6.93
N LEU A 286 6.53 16.98 -5.83
CA LEU A 286 6.65 17.76 -4.60
C LEU A 286 7.85 18.73 -4.61
N ASN A 287 8.77 18.58 -5.56
CA ASN A 287 9.97 19.39 -5.64
C ASN A 287 9.66 20.71 -6.35
N PRO A 288 9.66 21.86 -5.67
CA PRO A 288 9.37 23.14 -6.32
C PRO A 288 10.48 23.59 -7.29
N LEU A 289 11.65 22.93 -7.26
CA LEU A 289 12.73 23.15 -8.22
C LEU A 289 12.56 22.32 -9.49
N ALA A 290 11.67 21.31 -9.47
CA ALA A 290 11.39 20.57 -10.69
C ALA A 290 10.72 21.53 -11.68
N PRO A 291 11.15 21.53 -12.96
CA PRO A 291 10.41 22.25 -13.99
C PRO A 291 8.96 21.77 -13.92
N THR A 292 8.00 22.70 -13.92
CA THR A 292 6.57 22.36 -13.88
C THR A 292 6.31 21.32 -14.95
N LEU A 293 6.08 20.08 -14.52
CA LEU A 293 5.60 19.01 -15.38
C LEU A 293 4.21 19.45 -15.82
N ASN A 294 4.15 20.14 -16.96
CA ASN A 294 2.94 20.26 -17.73
C ASN A 294 2.54 18.82 -18.05
N LEU A 295 1.64 18.27 -17.24
CA LEU A 295 0.96 16.99 -17.45
C LEU A 295 0.11 17.14 -18.72
N THR A 296 0.79 17.20 -19.86
CA THR A 296 0.20 17.12 -21.17
C THR A 296 0.21 15.65 -21.56
N VAL A 297 -0.93 15.23 -22.10
CA VAL A 297 -1.26 13.85 -22.52
C VAL A 297 -0.23 13.27 -23.51
N SER A 298 0.66 14.11 -24.04
CA SER A 298 1.70 13.80 -25.02
C SER A 298 2.88 12.95 -24.52
N ASN A 299 3.09 12.76 -23.21
CA ASN A 299 4.18 11.92 -22.69
C ASN A 299 3.76 10.46 -22.39
N LEU A 300 2.62 10.02 -22.92
CA LEU A 300 2.05 8.68 -22.69
C LEU A 300 2.01 7.80 -23.96
N VAL A 301 2.87 8.06 -24.94
CA VAL A 301 3.07 7.17 -26.11
C VAL A 301 4.43 6.51 -26.06
#